data_AF-A0A958JU39-F1
#
_entry.id   AF-A0A958JU39-F1
#
_cell.length_a   1.000
_cell.length_b   1.000
_cell.length_c   1.000
_cell.angle_alpha   90.00
_cell.angle_beta   90.00
_cell.angle_gamma   90.00
#
_symmetry.space_group_name_H-M   'P 1'
#
loop_
_entity.id
_entity.type
_entity.pdbx_description
1 polymer ?
#
loop_
_entity_poly.entity_id
_entity_poly.type
_entity_poly.pdbx_seq_one_letter_code
_entity_poly.pdbx_strand_id
1 'polypeptide(L)'
;MLDLTPFLRTYSWFRSSTLDKQDPTTTQLSTLLKLTSKATNTTFGRDHSFSAIRSVEDFQRQVPLRKYEDFWEQYWKPVFPVLQDCTWPGLVPYFPVSSGTS
;
A
#
# COMPACT_ATOMS: atom_id res chain seq x y z
N MET A 1 17.53 -29.01 -20.00
CA MET A 1 16.75 -28.04 -19.18
C MET A 1 16.27 -28.82 -17.97
N LEU A 2 16.55 -28.38 -16.74
CA LEU A 2 16.10 -29.09 -15.52
C LEU A 2 14.61 -28.82 -15.31
N ASP A 3 13.80 -29.87 -15.17
CA ASP A 3 12.38 -29.74 -14.85
C ASP A 3 12.20 -29.53 -13.34
N LEU A 4 11.95 -28.27 -12.95
CA LEU A 4 11.71 -27.86 -11.57
C LEU A 4 10.22 -27.95 -11.17
N THR A 5 9.34 -28.36 -12.09
CA THR A 5 7.88 -28.38 -11.87
C THR A 5 7.45 -29.16 -10.63
N PRO A 6 8.02 -30.35 -10.31
CA PRO A 6 7.66 -31.09 -9.09
C PRO A 6 7.96 -30.31 -7.80
N PHE A 7 9.08 -29.60 -7.75
CA PHE A 7 9.48 -28.77 -6.61
C PHE A 7 8.59 -27.52 -6.48
N LEU A 8 8.29 -26.87 -7.59
CA LEU A 8 7.39 -25.71 -7.59
C LEU A 8 5.95 -26.11 -7.19
N ARG A 9 5.47 -27.28 -7.60
CA ARG A 9 4.15 -27.80 -7.21
C ARG A 9 4.07 -28.10 -5.72
N THR A 10 5.08 -28.76 -5.17
CA THR A 10 5.13 -29.04 -3.72
C THR A 10 5.24 -27.75 -2.92
N TYR A 11 6.13 -26.83 -3.30
CA TYR A 11 6.21 -25.50 -2.68
C TYR A 11 4.89 -24.73 -2.76
N SER A 12 4.25 -24.70 -3.93
CA SER A 12 2.95 -24.05 -4.15
C SER A 12 1.88 -24.63 -3.23
N TRP A 13 1.79 -25.96 -3.12
CA TRP A 13 0.85 -26.63 -2.23
C TRP A 13 1.08 -26.26 -0.76
N PHE A 14 2.33 -26.30 -0.29
CA PHE A 14 2.68 -25.86 1.07
C PHE A 14 2.34 -24.38 1.29
N ARG A 15 2.61 -23.53 0.29
CA ARG A 15 2.34 -22.09 0.37
C ARG A 15 0.84 -21.80 0.43
N SER A 16 0.03 -22.46 -0.41
CA SER A 16 -1.43 -22.34 -0.41
C SER A 16 -2.00 -22.82 0.93
N SER A 17 -1.60 -24.00 1.43
CA SER A 17 -2.04 -24.48 2.74
C SER A 17 -1.66 -23.53 3.88
N THR A 18 -0.54 -22.81 3.76
CA THR A 18 -0.14 -21.79 4.73
C THR A 18 -1.02 -20.53 4.62
N LEU A 19 -1.36 -20.10 3.41
CA LEU A 19 -2.25 -18.95 3.16
C LEU A 19 -3.67 -19.22 3.64
N ASP A 20 -4.20 -20.41 3.37
CA ASP A 20 -5.57 -20.81 3.73
C ASP A 20 -5.80 -20.81 5.25
N LYS A 21 -4.72 -20.92 6.03
CA LYS A 21 -4.76 -20.87 7.50
C LYS A 21 -4.68 -19.45 8.07
N GLN A 22 -4.43 -18.43 7.24
CA GLN A 22 -4.36 -17.05 7.71
C GLN A 22 -5.77 -16.51 7.94
N ASP A 23 -5.97 -15.81 9.05
CA ASP A 23 -7.18 -15.03 9.27
C ASP A 23 -7.11 -13.74 8.42
N PRO A 24 -8.02 -13.55 7.43
CA PRO A 24 -7.98 -12.38 6.55
C PRO A 24 -8.12 -11.07 7.32
N THR A 25 -8.95 -11.04 8.36
CA THR A 25 -9.24 -9.83 9.15
C THR A 25 -8.00 -9.34 9.89
N THR A 26 -7.35 -10.22 10.65
CA THR A 26 -6.11 -9.91 11.38
C THR A 26 -4.98 -9.55 10.41
N THR A 27 -4.90 -10.25 9.27
CA THR A 27 -3.88 -9.98 8.24
C THR A 27 -4.05 -8.60 7.62
N GLN A 28 -5.29 -8.20 7.29
CA GLN A 28 -5.60 -6.88 6.76
C GLN A 28 -5.32 -5.77 7.78
N LEU A 29 -5.74 -5.95 9.04
CA LEU A 29 -5.47 -4.97 10.10
C LEU A 29 -3.96 -4.78 10.31
N SER A 30 -3.19 -5.87 10.41
CA SER A 30 -1.73 -5.83 10.54
C SER A 30 -1.08 -5.12 9.35
N THR A 31 -1.58 -5.39 8.14
CA THR A 31 -1.09 -4.73 6.91
C THR A 31 -1.39 -3.23 6.95
N LEU A 32 -2.62 -2.83 7.29
CA LEU A 32 -3.03 -1.44 7.41
C LEU A 32 -2.12 -0.68 8.38
N LEU A 33 -1.96 -1.18 9.62
CA LEU A 33 -1.14 -0.53 10.65
C LEU A 33 0.33 -0.45 10.25
N LYS A 34 0.86 -1.47 9.56
CA LYS A 34 2.23 -1.45 9.03
C LYS A 34 2.40 -0.37 7.97
N LEU A 35 1.45 -0.24 7.05
CA LEU A 35 1.50 0.75 5.97
C LEU A 35 1.40 2.17 6.51
N THR A 36 0.44 2.45 7.39
CA THR A 36 0.24 3.80 7.97
C THR A 36 1.39 4.19 8.90
N SER A 37 1.90 3.26 9.70
CA SER A 37 3.10 3.49 10.53
C SER A 37 4.31 3.83 9.66
N LYS A 38 4.55 3.08 8.59
CA LYS A 38 5.66 3.35 7.66
C LYS A 38 5.52 4.71 6.98
N ALA A 39 4.32 5.08 6.57
CA ALA A 39 4.04 6.32 5.84
C ALA A 39 3.81 7.54 6.74
N THR A 40 4.01 7.45 8.06
CA THR A 40 3.67 8.53 9.01
C THR A 40 4.36 9.87 8.69
N ASN A 41 5.59 9.83 8.19
CA ASN A 41 6.38 11.04 7.91
C ASN A 41 6.21 11.57 6.48
N THR A 42 5.30 11.02 5.68
CA THR A 42 5.01 11.59 4.36
C THR A 42 4.09 12.81 4.49
N THR A 43 3.99 13.63 3.45
CA THR A 43 3.00 14.72 3.42
C THR A 43 1.59 14.19 3.63
N PHE A 44 1.21 13.13 2.90
CA PHE A 44 -0.09 12.47 3.06
C PHE A 44 -0.30 11.93 4.49
N GLY A 45 0.72 11.32 5.08
CA GLY A 45 0.65 10.77 6.42
C GLY A 45 0.45 11.82 7.51
N ARG A 46 1.07 13.00 7.35
CA ARG A 46 0.88 14.15 8.26
C ARG A 46 -0.52 14.74 8.12
N ASP A 47 -0.96 15.00 6.90
CA ASP A 47 -2.28 15.59 6.62
C ASP A 47 -3.42 14.74 7.18
N HIS A 48 -3.23 13.41 7.18
CA HIS A 48 -4.20 12.44 7.67
C HIS A 48 -3.83 11.82 9.04
N SER A 49 -2.93 12.44 9.80
CA SER A 49 -2.61 12.04 11.19
C SER A 49 -2.26 10.55 11.38
N PHE A 50 -1.54 9.93 10.44
CA PHE A 50 -1.23 8.49 10.45
C PHE A 50 -0.59 7.97 11.75
N SER A 51 0.15 8.83 12.47
CA SER A 51 0.73 8.51 13.78
C SER A 51 -0.31 8.07 14.84
N ALA A 52 -1.56 8.54 14.71
CA ALA A 52 -2.66 8.29 15.63
C ALA A 52 -3.53 7.07 15.25
N ILE A 53 -3.29 6.43 14.10
CA ILE A 53 -4.11 5.31 13.63
C ILE A 53 -3.75 4.04 14.42
N ARG A 54 -4.74 3.45 15.08
CA ARG A 54 -4.63 2.19 15.84
C ARG A 54 -5.68 1.16 15.44
N SER A 55 -6.75 1.57 14.76
CA SER A 55 -7.77 0.67 14.23
C SER A 55 -8.23 1.03 12.81
N VAL A 56 -9.10 0.20 12.25
CA VAL A 56 -9.74 0.46 10.95
C VAL A 56 -10.64 1.71 11.03
N GLU A 57 -11.35 1.88 12.14
CA GLU A 57 -12.23 3.02 12.39
C GLU A 57 -11.45 4.33 12.48
N ASP A 58 -10.26 4.32 13.10
CA ASP A 58 -9.37 5.48 13.12
C ASP A 58 -8.98 5.89 11.70
N PHE A 59 -8.56 4.91 10.88
CA PHE A 59 -8.20 5.15 9.49
C PHE A 59 -9.38 5.71 8.68
N GLN A 60 -10.56 5.10 8.80
CA GLN A 60 -11.76 5.54 8.08
C GLN A 60 -12.22 6.95 8.47
N ARG A 61 -12.02 7.36 9.74
CA ARG A 61 -12.31 8.73 10.18
C ARG A 61 -11.30 9.75 9.66
N GLN A 62 -10.02 9.36 9.55
CA GLN A 62 -8.93 10.25 9.21
C GLN A 62 -8.70 10.36 7.70
N VAL A 63 -9.00 9.32 6.93
CA VAL A 63 -8.71 9.22 5.50
C VAL A 63 -10.01 9.13 4.69
N PRO A 64 -10.45 10.23 4.04
CA PRO A 64 -11.63 10.20 3.19
C PRO A 64 -11.38 9.39 1.91
N LEU A 65 -12.46 8.87 1.33
CA LEU A 65 -12.42 8.28 -0.01
C LEU A 65 -12.04 9.36 -1.02
N ARG A 66 -11.17 9.00 -1.97
CA ARG A 66 -10.58 9.92 -2.94
C ARG A 66 -10.59 9.30 -4.33
N LYS A 67 -10.66 10.16 -5.35
CA LYS A 67 -10.43 9.79 -6.75
C LYS A 67 -8.95 9.94 -7.11
N TYR A 68 -8.56 9.47 -8.29
CA TYR A 68 -7.19 9.62 -8.79
C TYR A 68 -6.82 11.09 -8.95
N GLU A 69 -7.75 11.90 -9.46
CA GLU A 69 -7.55 13.32 -9.73
C GLU A 69 -7.28 14.11 -8.44
N ASP A 70 -7.89 13.69 -7.32
CA ASP A 70 -7.63 14.29 -6.01
C ASP A 70 -6.18 14.07 -5.57
N PHE A 71 -5.61 12.88 -5.81
CA PHE A 71 -4.21 12.61 -5.54
C PHE A 71 -3.27 13.36 -6.49
N TRP A 72 -3.63 13.38 -7.77
CA TRP A 72 -2.86 14.09 -8.78
C TRP A 72 -2.74 15.58 -8.44
N GLU A 73 -3.86 16.27 -8.24
CA GLU A 73 -3.88 17.72 -8.03
C GLU A 73 -3.27 18.12 -6.68
N GLN A 74 -3.53 17.36 -5.61
CA GLN A 74 -3.13 17.78 -4.26
C GLN A 74 -1.72 17.33 -3.88
N TYR A 75 -1.29 16.16 -4.34
CA TYR A 75 -0.06 15.53 -3.84
C TYR A 75 1.00 15.35 -4.92
N TRP A 76 0.65 14.88 -6.11
CA TRP A 76 1.68 14.52 -7.11
C TRP A 76 2.10 15.67 -8.01
N LYS A 77 1.14 16.36 -8.64
CA LYS A 77 1.39 17.46 -9.60
C LYS A 77 2.32 18.55 -9.08
N PRO A 78 2.24 19.01 -7.82
CA PRO A 78 3.12 20.10 -7.33
C PRO A 78 4.60 19.73 -7.24
N VAL A 79 4.92 18.43 -7.11
CA VAL A 79 6.30 17.94 -6.89
C VAL A 79 6.78 17.03 -8.03
N PHE A 80 5.90 16.70 -8.98
CA PHE A 80 6.24 15.92 -10.17
C PHE A 80 7.32 16.65 -11.00
N PRO A 81 8.34 15.94 -11.54
CA PRO A 81 8.48 14.48 -11.62
C PRO A 81 9.13 13.80 -10.41
N VAL A 82 9.57 14.55 -9.39
CA VAL A 82 10.31 14.00 -8.24
C VAL A 82 9.37 13.81 -7.06
N LEU A 83 8.73 12.64 -7.00
CA LEU A 83 7.84 12.28 -5.89
C LEU A 83 8.67 11.72 -4.73
N GLN A 84 9.06 12.58 -3.79
CA GLN A 84 9.80 12.20 -2.59
C GLN A 84 8.98 12.49 -1.32
N ASP A 85 8.83 11.48 -0.46
CA ASP A 85 8.15 11.58 0.84
C ASP A 85 6.73 12.20 0.76
N CYS A 86 6.08 12.09 -0.41
CA CYS A 86 4.81 12.73 -0.69
C CYS A 86 3.62 11.87 -0.22
N THR A 87 3.33 10.78 -0.93
CA THR A 87 2.32 9.78 -0.52
C THR A 87 2.94 8.48 0.00
N TRP A 88 4.22 8.27 -0.28
CA TRP A 88 5.00 7.12 0.19
C TRP A 88 6.41 7.56 0.62
N PRO A 89 7.01 6.92 1.63
CA PRO A 89 8.35 7.29 2.09
C PRO A 89 9.43 7.04 1.04
N GLY A 90 10.41 7.94 1.03
CA GLY A 90 11.53 7.94 0.10
C GLY A 90 11.14 8.43 -1.29
N LEU A 91 12.06 8.24 -2.23
CA LEU A 91 11.84 8.53 -3.63
C LEU A 91 10.98 7.44 -4.28
N VAL A 92 9.92 7.81 -4.98
CA VAL A 92 9.19 6.92 -5.87
C VAL A 92 9.90 6.89 -7.23
N PRO A 93 10.59 5.79 -7.60
CA PRO A 93 11.47 5.77 -8.77
C PRO A 93 10.72 5.64 -10.10
N TYR A 94 9.47 5.17 -10.06
CA TYR A 94 8.65 4.92 -11.24
C TYR A 94 7.22 5.39 -10.97
N PHE A 95 6.66 6.15 -11.90
CA PHE A 95 5.26 6.52 -11.88
C PHE A 95 4.49 5.61 -12.85
N PRO A 96 3.65 4.69 -12.35
CA PRO A 96 2.93 3.75 -13.21
C PRO A 96 1.86 4.49 -14.02
N VAL A 97 1.92 4.33 -15.35
CA VAL A 97 0.85 4.80 -16.25
C VAL A 97 -0.15 3.68 -16.40
N SER A 98 -1.37 3.89 -15.88
CA SER A 98 -2.46 2.93 -16.05
C SER A 98 -3.07 3.07 -17.46
N SER A 99 -3.73 2.01 -17.95
CA SER A 99 -4.48 2.07 -19.22
C SER A 99 -5.78 2.88 -19.12
N GLY A 100 -6.17 3.30 -17.91
CA GLY A 100 -7.31 4.18 -17.70
C GLY A 100 -7.00 5.58 -18.19
N THR A 101 -7.89 6.15 -18.99
CA THR A 101 -7.89 7.58 -19.32
C THR A 101 -8.72 8.31 -18.28
N SER A 102 -8.06 9.10 -17.43
CA SER A 102 -8.69 10.10 -16.56
C SER A 102 -9.06 11.35 -17.35
#